data_AF-A0A8S3E8E9-F1
#
_entry.id   AF-A0A8S3E8E9-F1
#
_cell.length_a   1.000
_cell.length_b   1.000
_cell.length_c   1.000
_cell.angle_alpha   90.00
_cell.angle_beta   90.00
_cell.angle_gamma   90.00
#
_symmetry.space_group_name_H-M   'P 1'
#
loop_
_entity.id
_entity.type
_entity.pdbx_description
1 polymer ?
#
loop_
_entity_poly.entity_id
_entity_poly.type
_entity_poly.pdbx_seq_one_letter_code
_entity_poly.pdbx_strand_id
1 'polypeptide(L)'
;MADELSMIYSMIIWWFILFRMDKFNKIRNKMYRLDLGIVFAIFYGILWTYMHSLKTFIVIFQVHFGLMVFGAMLKSIFIYRQTQHRTRYIMCLITIYVTLLVPALTSWILDQELCERMNTAGGFNPQLHAWWHVFCAIDSHVGLVCTEAMRLLSIKYKLHKIKHADSSTRPFKPEDHLHIRFYFGLPYVDYSHEIQLKQPKQQ
;
A
#
# COMPACT_ATOMS: atom_id res chain seq x y z
N MET A 1 13.70 -16.21 -7.91
CA MET A 1 12.61 -16.32 -8.92
C MET A 1 11.21 -16.22 -8.35
N ALA A 2 10.62 -17.26 -7.73
CA ALA A 2 9.19 -17.21 -7.33
C ALA A 2 8.90 -16.11 -6.28
N ASP A 3 9.79 -15.98 -5.29
CA ASP A 3 9.69 -14.94 -4.25
C ASP A 3 9.88 -13.53 -4.84
N GLU A 4 11.07 -13.26 -5.38
CA GLU A 4 11.45 -11.94 -5.93
C GLU A 4 10.51 -11.42 -7.03
N LEU A 5 10.07 -12.28 -7.96
CA LEU A 5 9.15 -11.85 -9.01
C LEU A 5 7.79 -11.45 -8.42
N SER A 6 7.25 -12.25 -7.50
CA SER A 6 5.96 -11.97 -6.86
C SER A 6 5.95 -10.62 -6.13
N MET A 7 7.10 -10.23 -5.55
CA MET A 7 7.27 -8.91 -4.92
C MET A 7 7.14 -7.77 -5.94
N ILE A 8 7.77 -7.89 -7.12
CA ILE A 8 7.66 -6.88 -8.18
C ILE A 8 6.23 -6.78 -8.70
N TYR A 9 5.56 -7.91 -8.96
CA TYR A 9 4.16 -7.89 -9.40
C TYR A 9 3.26 -7.23 -8.37
N SER A 10 3.44 -7.52 -7.09
CA SER A 10 2.72 -6.89 -5.99
C SER A 10 2.94 -5.38 -5.96
N MET A 11 4.18 -4.92 -6.13
CA MET A 11 4.49 -3.50 -6.22
C MET A 11 3.87 -2.83 -7.45
N ILE A 12 3.91 -3.47 -8.63
CA ILE A 12 3.27 -2.94 -9.85
C ILE A 12 1.77 -2.72 -9.61
N ILE A 13 1.09 -3.71 -9.02
CA ILE A 13 -0.34 -3.62 -8.67
C ILE A 13 -0.58 -2.47 -7.69
N TRP A 14 0.26 -2.36 -6.65
CA TRP A 14 0.10 -1.32 -5.64
C TRP A 14 0.32 0.09 -6.22
N TRP A 15 1.36 0.27 -7.01
CA TRP A 15 1.61 1.51 -7.75
C TRP A 15 0.45 1.89 -8.67
N PHE A 16 -0.14 0.91 -9.37
CA PHE A 16 -1.32 1.13 -10.18
C PHE A 16 -2.49 1.66 -9.33
N ILE A 17 -2.75 1.07 -8.15
CA ILE A 17 -3.79 1.54 -7.24
C ILE A 17 -3.51 2.98 -6.79
N LEU A 18 -2.29 3.28 -6.33
CA LEU A 18 -1.90 4.62 -5.86
C LEU A 18 -2.05 5.69 -6.95
N PHE A 19 -1.64 5.41 -8.18
CA PHE A 19 -1.78 6.36 -9.30
C PHE A 19 -3.22 6.54 -9.76
N ARG A 20 -4.05 5.51 -9.64
CA ARG A 20 -5.47 5.56 -10.04
C ARG A 20 -6.31 6.31 -9.01
N MET A 21 -5.88 6.36 -7.75
CA MET A 21 -6.55 7.08 -6.67
C MET A 21 -6.68 8.59 -6.97
N ASP A 22 -5.63 9.23 -7.50
CA ASP A 22 -5.66 10.64 -7.93
C ASP A 22 -6.57 10.90 -9.14
N LYS A 23 -6.72 9.93 -10.04
CA LYS A 23 -7.33 10.11 -11.36
C LYS A 23 -8.81 9.73 -11.42
N PHE A 24 -9.48 9.49 -10.29
CA PHE A 24 -10.87 9.02 -10.25
C PHE A 24 -11.89 9.96 -10.95
N ASN A 25 -11.53 11.22 -11.18
CA ASN A 25 -12.35 12.17 -11.97
C ASN A 25 -12.38 11.87 -13.48
N LYS A 26 -11.34 11.25 -14.06
CA LYS A 26 -11.22 11.06 -15.52
C LYS A 26 -11.74 9.71 -16.02
N ILE A 27 -12.08 8.79 -15.11
CA ILE A 27 -12.35 7.37 -15.40
C ILE A 27 -13.80 7.10 -15.84
N ARG A 28 -14.79 7.88 -15.38
CA ARG A 28 -16.21 7.61 -15.72
C ARG A 28 -16.52 7.71 -17.23
N ASN A 29 -15.77 8.53 -17.98
CA ASN A 29 -15.96 8.68 -19.43
C ASN A 29 -14.96 7.88 -20.29
N LYS A 30 -14.02 7.12 -19.69
CA LYS A 30 -12.92 6.49 -20.43
C LYS A 30 -12.66 5.04 -20.01
N MET A 31 -13.70 4.31 -19.61
CA MET A 31 -13.62 2.88 -19.31
C MET A 31 -13.66 2.00 -20.58
N TYR A 32 -13.76 2.61 -21.78
CA TYR A 32 -13.93 1.93 -23.08
C TYR A 32 -12.68 1.90 -23.98
N ARG A 33 -11.51 2.34 -23.51
CA ARG A 33 -10.24 2.11 -24.21
C ARG A 33 -9.25 1.57 -23.19
N LEU A 34 -8.64 0.41 -23.47
CA LEU A 34 -7.50 -0.17 -22.74
C LEU A 34 -6.68 0.95 -22.09
N ASP A 35 -6.73 1.00 -20.75
CA ASP A 35 -5.99 2.03 -20.03
C ASP A 35 -4.50 1.78 -20.29
N LEU A 36 -3.85 2.76 -20.92
CA LEU A 36 -2.43 2.72 -21.25
C LEU A 36 -1.58 2.36 -20.01
N GLY A 37 -2.02 2.73 -18.82
CA GLY A 37 -1.38 2.35 -17.57
C GLY A 37 -1.42 0.84 -17.27
N ILE A 38 -2.52 0.16 -17.57
CA ILE A 38 -2.64 -1.30 -17.39
C ILE A 38 -1.77 -2.02 -18.42
N VAL A 39 -1.80 -1.58 -19.68
CA VAL A 39 -0.97 -2.16 -20.75
C VAL A 39 0.52 -1.99 -20.42
N PHE A 40 0.92 -0.80 -19.95
CA PHE A 40 2.29 -0.55 -19.49
C PHE A 40 2.67 -1.44 -18.31
N ALA A 41 1.80 -1.59 -17.30
CA ALA A 41 2.05 -2.45 -16.15
C ALA A 41 2.25 -3.93 -16.53
N ILE A 42 1.40 -4.45 -17.44
CA ILE A 42 1.51 -5.83 -17.95
C ILE A 42 2.82 -5.99 -18.73
N PHE A 43 3.09 -5.09 -19.67
CA PHE A 43 4.32 -5.11 -20.46
C PHE A 43 5.57 -5.06 -19.57
N TYR A 44 5.58 -4.15 -18.60
CA TYR A 44 6.68 -4.00 -17.64
C TYR A 44 6.90 -5.26 -16.81
N GLY A 45 5.83 -5.89 -16.32
CA GLY A 45 5.91 -7.16 -15.59
C GLY A 45 6.46 -8.31 -16.44
N ILE A 46 6.01 -8.43 -17.71
CA ILE A 46 6.54 -9.45 -18.64
C ILE A 46 8.02 -9.20 -18.94
N LEU A 47 8.40 -7.95 -19.22
CA LEU A 47 9.78 -7.57 -19.47
C LEU A 47 10.68 -7.90 -18.29
N TRP A 48 10.25 -7.59 -17.07
CA TRP A 48 11.01 -7.90 -15.86
C TRP A 48 11.19 -9.40 -15.67
N THR A 49 10.13 -10.19 -15.85
CA THR A 49 10.20 -11.66 -15.79
C THR A 49 11.14 -12.23 -16.83
N TYR A 50 11.10 -11.73 -18.07
CA TYR A 50 12.03 -12.13 -19.13
C TYR A 50 13.48 -11.83 -18.75
N MET A 51 13.77 -10.59 -18.33
CA MET A 51 15.13 -10.18 -17.94
C MET A 51 15.67 -11.02 -16.76
N HIS A 52 14.85 -11.24 -15.74
CA HIS A 52 15.23 -11.99 -14.55
C HIS A 52 15.36 -13.50 -14.83
N SER A 53 14.62 -14.03 -15.81
CA SER A 53 14.76 -15.42 -16.27
C SER A 53 16.06 -15.67 -17.04
N LEU A 54 16.62 -14.66 -17.72
CA LEU A 54 17.87 -14.80 -18.46
C LEU A 54 19.10 -14.74 -17.53
N LYS A 55 19.06 -13.85 -16.54
CA LYS A 55 20.14 -13.66 -15.57
C LYS A 55 19.55 -13.26 -14.21
N THR A 56 19.92 -13.99 -13.18
CA THR A 56 19.48 -13.72 -11.81
C THR A 56 20.30 -12.57 -11.22
N PHE A 57 19.81 -11.34 -11.41
CA PHE A 57 20.47 -10.14 -10.90
C PHE A 57 19.93 -9.74 -9.53
N ILE A 58 20.46 -10.36 -8.47
CA ILE A 58 19.98 -10.15 -7.08
C ILE A 58 20.12 -8.68 -6.67
N VAL A 59 21.28 -8.05 -6.90
CA VAL A 59 21.53 -6.65 -6.52
C VAL A 59 20.63 -5.68 -7.29
N ILE A 60 20.45 -5.90 -8.59
CA ILE A 60 19.57 -5.05 -9.41
C ILE A 60 18.13 -5.15 -8.93
N PHE A 61 17.66 -6.36 -8.60
CA PHE A 61 16.34 -6.56 -8.01
C PHE A 61 16.20 -5.82 -6.68
N GLN A 62 17.14 -5.95 -5.75
CA GLN A 62 17.08 -5.31 -4.44
C GLN A 62 17.02 -3.78 -4.55
N VAL A 63 17.88 -3.18 -5.37
CA VAL A 63 17.89 -1.72 -5.61
C VAL A 63 16.58 -1.28 -6.25
N HIS A 64 16.12 -2.00 -7.28
CA HIS A 64 14.89 -1.66 -7.98
C HIS A 64 13.66 -1.76 -7.06
N PHE A 65 13.54 -2.85 -6.29
CA PHE A 65 12.47 -3.06 -5.33
C PHE A 65 12.48 -1.97 -4.25
N GLY A 66 13.65 -1.63 -3.69
CA GLY A 66 13.80 -0.54 -2.73
C GLY A 66 13.31 0.81 -3.28
N LEU A 67 13.66 1.13 -4.54
CA LEU A 67 13.17 2.33 -5.23
C LEU A 67 11.65 2.32 -5.42
N MET A 68 11.06 1.17 -5.76
CA MET A 68 9.61 1.04 -5.88
C MET A 68 8.92 1.28 -4.55
N VAL A 69 9.42 0.71 -3.44
CA VAL A 69 8.86 0.88 -2.09
C VAL A 69 8.97 2.33 -1.65
N PHE A 70 10.14 2.94 -1.83
CA PHE A 70 10.36 4.35 -1.49
C PHE A 70 9.45 5.29 -2.30
N GLY A 71 9.32 5.05 -3.61
CA GLY A 71 8.42 5.84 -4.45
C GLY A 71 6.94 5.68 -4.08
N ALA A 72 6.50 4.46 -3.72
CA ALA A 72 5.15 4.20 -3.23
C ALA A 72 4.88 4.94 -1.90
N MET A 73 5.86 4.97 -1.00
CA MET A 73 5.81 5.74 0.25
C MET A 73 5.66 7.24 -0.01
N LEU A 74 6.52 7.83 -0.85
CA LEU A 74 6.43 9.25 -1.22
C LEU A 74 5.07 9.58 -1.86
N LYS A 75 4.58 8.70 -2.74
CA LYS A 75 3.29 8.87 -3.38
C LYS A 75 2.14 8.81 -2.38
N SER A 76 2.19 7.92 -1.40
CA SER A 76 1.20 7.82 -0.33
C SER A 76 1.18 9.09 0.54
N ILE A 77 2.34 9.64 0.89
CA ILE A 77 2.45 10.92 1.60
C ILE A 77 1.87 12.07 0.77
N PHE A 78 2.15 12.09 -0.54
CA PHE A 78 1.59 13.10 -1.45
C PHE A 78 0.05 13.04 -1.48
N ILE A 79 -0.53 11.84 -1.54
CA ILE A 79 -1.99 11.65 -1.52
C ILE A 79 -2.58 12.10 -0.18
N TYR A 80 -1.93 11.75 0.94
CA TYR A 80 -2.34 12.19 2.28
C TYR A 80 -2.43 13.72 2.43
N ARG A 81 -1.57 14.48 1.73
CA ARG A 81 -1.60 15.96 1.77
C ARG A 81 -2.86 16.55 1.13
N GLN A 82 -3.66 15.77 0.41
CA GLN A 82 -4.94 16.22 -0.14
C GLN A 82 -6.00 16.33 0.97
N THR A 83 -6.84 17.35 0.91
CA THR A 83 -7.80 17.69 1.98
C THR A 83 -8.75 16.54 2.35
N GLN A 84 -9.19 15.76 1.36
CA GLN A 84 -10.09 14.62 1.55
C GLN A 84 -9.47 13.42 2.28
N HIS A 85 -8.14 13.37 2.41
CA HIS A 85 -7.39 12.26 3.01
C HIS A 85 -6.76 12.61 4.36
N ARG A 86 -6.77 13.90 4.73
CA ARG A 86 -6.11 14.43 5.91
C ARG A 86 -6.88 14.05 7.18
N THR A 87 -6.59 12.86 7.70
CA THR A 87 -7.13 12.32 8.97
C THR A 87 -5.99 11.85 9.87
N ARG A 88 -6.23 11.87 11.18
CA ARG A 88 -5.29 11.31 12.17
C ARG A 88 -5.02 9.82 11.95
N TYR A 89 -6.05 9.07 11.54
CA TYR A 89 -5.94 7.63 11.27
C TYR A 89 -4.97 7.32 10.11
N ILE A 90 -5.12 8.00 8.95
CA ILE A 90 -4.20 7.80 7.81
C ILE A 90 -2.77 8.21 8.16
N MET A 91 -2.60 9.33 8.88
CA MET A 91 -1.29 9.75 9.34
C MET A 91 -0.64 8.69 10.23
N CYS A 92 -1.40 8.14 11.19
CA CYS A 92 -0.93 7.07 12.07
C CYS A 92 -0.51 5.83 11.28
N LEU A 93 -1.31 5.38 10.30
CA LEU A 93 -0.96 4.24 9.44
C LEU A 93 0.31 4.48 8.62
N ILE A 94 0.48 5.67 8.03
CA ILE A 94 1.70 6.03 7.30
C ILE A 94 2.90 6.04 8.25
N THR A 95 2.75 6.58 9.46
CA THR A 95 3.82 6.55 10.46
C THR A 95 4.20 5.13 10.84
N ILE A 96 3.21 4.26 11.15
CA ILE A 96 3.47 2.85 11.48
C ILE A 96 4.21 2.16 10.34
N TYR A 97 3.72 2.30 9.10
CA TYR A 97 4.37 1.78 7.89
C TYR A 97 5.84 2.22 7.79
N VAL A 98 6.12 3.52 7.85
CA VAL A 98 7.50 4.03 7.78
C VAL A 98 8.37 3.52 8.94
N THR A 99 7.81 3.44 10.15
CA THR A 99 8.55 2.94 11.31
C THR A 99 8.84 1.45 11.27
N LEU A 100 7.99 0.64 10.63
CA LEU A 100 8.21 -0.81 10.45
C LEU A 100 9.27 -1.12 9.40
N LEU A 101 9.46 -0.23 8.41
CA LEU A 101 10.54 -0.38 7.43
C LEU A 101 11.94 -0.34 8.06
N VAL A 102 12.13 0.43 9.14
CA VAL A 102 13.43 0.55 9.81
C VAL A 102 13.92 -0.80 10.39
N PRO A 103 13.20 -1.46 11.32
CA PRO A 103 13.62 -2.75 11.85
C PRO A 103 13.63 -3.86 10.79
N ALA A 104 12.77 -3.77 9.76
CA ALA A 104 12.86 -4.65 8.61
C ALA A 104 14.24 -4.51 7.94
N LEU A 105 14.56 -3.32 7.41
CA LEU A 105 15.82 -3.08 6.71
C LEU A 105 17.04 -3.39 7.57
N THR A 106 17.00 -3.04 8.86
CA THR A 106 18.05 -3.39 9.81
C THR A 106 18.22 -4.90 9.94
N SER A 107 17.12 -5.65 10.12
CA SER A 107 17.18 -7.12 10.20
C SER A 107 17.76 -7.72 8.92
N TRP A 108 17.37 -7.22 7.76
CA TRP A 108 17.88 -7.69 6.47
C TRP A 108 19.38 -7.41 6.28
N ILE A 109 19.85 -6.19 6.55
CA ILE A 109 21.27 -5.82 6.41
C ILE A 109 22.13 -6.61 7.41
N LEU A 110 21.71 -6.69 8.67
CA LEU A 110 22.45 -7.43 9.70
C LEU A 110 22.52 -8.92 9.36
N ASP A 111 21.47 -9.50 8.78
CA ASP A 111 21.49 -10.89 8.32
C ASP A 111 22.55 -11.11 7.22
N GLN A 112 22.61 -10.21 6.23
CA GLN A 112 23.60 -10.31 5.14
C GLN A 112 25.05 -10.23 5.64
N GLU A 113 25.33 -9.37 6.61
CA GLU A 113 26.72 -9.10 7.08
C GLU A 113 27.16 -9.99 8.24
N LEU A 114 26.24 -10.36 9.13
CA LEU A 114 26.58 -10.99 10.42
C LEU A 114 26.18 -12.47 10.51
N CYS A 115 25.38 -13.01 9.59
CA CYS A 115 24.90 -14.39 9.70
C CYS A 115 26.05 -15.40 9.81
N GLU A 116 27.07 -15.31 8.96
CA GLU A 116 28.23 -16.22 9.04
C GLU A 116 29.05 -16.02 10.33
N ARG A 117 29.20 -14.77 10.78
CA ARG A 117 29.96 -14.43 11.99
C ARG A 117 29.26 -14.92 13.26
N MET A 118 27.93 -14.78 13.33
CA MET A 118 27.13 -15.24 14.47
C MET A 118 27.05 -16.77 14.54
N ASN A 119 26.90 -17.44 13.40
CA ASN A 119 26.91 -18.90 13.33
C ASN A 119 28.25 -19.48 13.81
N THR A 120 29.37 -18.87 13.43
CA THR A 120 30.72 -19.37 13.78
C THR A 120 31.17 -19.00 15.19
N ALA A 121 30.79 -17.83 15.72
CA ALA A 121 31.28 -17.35 17.02
C ALA A 121 30.59 -17.98 18.25
N GLY A 122 29.37 -18.53 18.10
CA GLY A 122 28.63 -19.07 19.24
C GLY A 122 27.52 -20.07 18.93
N GLY A 123 27.37 -20.50 17.66
CA GLY A 123 26.35 -21.48 17.25
C GLY A 123 24.90 -21.02 17.36
N PHE A 124 24.65 -19.78 17.82
CA PHE A 124 23.32 -19.20 17.94
C PHE A 124 23.02 -18.29 16.74
N ASN A 125 21.98 -18.63 15.96
CA ASN A 125 21.50 -17.82 14.85
C ASN A 125 20.14 -17.20 15.19
N PRO A 126 20.05 -15.88 15.36
CA PRO A 126 18.77 -15.21 15.62
C PRO A 126 17.80 -15.22 14.42
N GLN A 127 18.20 -15.76 13.27
CA GLN A 127 17.37 -15.87 12.05
C GLN A 127 16.79 -14.50 11.65
N LEU A 128 17.67 -13.49 11.52
CA LEU A 128 17.25 -12.11 11.23
C LEU A 128 16.50 -12.01 9.90
N HIS A 129 16.79 -12.88 8.93
CA HIS A 129 15.98 -13.01 7.72
C HIS A 129 14.51 -13.37 7.97
N ALA A 130 14.23 -14.21 8.98
CA ALA A 130 12.85 -14.53 9.35
C ALA A 130 12.15 -13.31 9.95
N TRP A 131 12.85 -12.53 10.78
CA TRP A 131 12.32 -11.28 11.33
C TRP A 131 12.06 -10.23 10.24
N TRP A 132 12.91 -10.14 9.22
CA TRP A 132 12.66 -9.33 8.03
C TRP A 132 11.29 -9.67 7.42
N HIS A 133 11.00 -10.94 7.18
CA HIS A 133 9.70 -11.36 6.61
C HIS A 133 8.52 -11.00 7.52
N VAL A 134 8.66 -11.15 8.84
CA VAL A 134 7.61 -10.75 9.79
C VAL A 134 7.34 -9.25 9.71
N PHE A 135 8.37 -8.41 9.75
CA PHE A 135 8.19 -6.97 9.65
C PHE A 135 7.63 -6.55 8.29
N CYS A 136 8.13 -7.11 7.19
CA CYS A 136 7.61 -6.84 5.85
C CYS A 136 6.15 -7.28 5.66
N ALA A 137 5.73 -8.38 6.27
CA ALA A 137 4.35 -8.84 6.20
C ALA A 137 3.40 -7.88 6.93
N ILE A 138 3.77 -7.44 8.15
CA ILE A 138 2.99 -6.46 8.91
C ILE A 138 2.98 -5.12 8.17
N ASP A 139 4.12 -4.67 7.66
CA ASP A 139 4.26 -3.42 6.90
C ASP A 139 3.37 -3.43 5.65
N SER A 140 3.42 -4.51 4.86
CA SER A 140 2.58 -4.69 3.68
C SER A 140 1.10 -4.67 4.02
N HIS A 141 0.69 -5.32 5.11
CA HIS A 141 -0.70 -5.29 5.59
C HIS A 141 -1.14 -3.86 5.95
N VAL A 142 -0.33 -3.14 6.73
CA VAL A 142 -0.60 -1.74 7.10
C VAL A 142 -0.69 -0.86 5.84
N GLY A 143 0.20 -1.04 4.87
CA GLY A 143 0.20 -0.32 3.60
C GLY A 143 -1.07 -0.56 2.77
N LEU A 144 -1.55 -1.81 2.72
CA LEU A 144 -2.81 -2.17 2.06
C LEU A 144 -4.01 -1.52 2.74
N VAL A 145 -4.12 -1.61 4.06
CA VAL A 145 -5.21 -1.00 4.85
C VAL A 145 -5.20 0.52 4.70
N CYS A 146 -4.01 1.14 4.69
CA CYS A 146 -3.86 2.57 4.45
C CYS A 146 -4.38 2.97 3.06
N THR A 147 -4.03 2.19 2.04
CA THR A 147 -4.49 2.41 0.66
C THR A 147 -6.00 2.21 0.52
N GLU A 148 -6.55 1.19 1.17
CA GLU A 148 -7.99 0.91 1.22
C GLU A 148 -8.75 2.07 1.89
N ALA A 149 -8.28 2.54 3.04
CA ALA A 149 -8.85 3.66 3.78
C ALA A 149 -8.82 4.96 2.96
N MET A 150 -7.69 5.28 2.31
CA MET A 150 -7.61 6.42 1.40
C MET A 150 -8.60 6.28 0.24
N ARG A 151 -8.73 5.10 -0.35
CA ARG A 151 -9.67 4.85 -1.45
C ARG A 151 -11.13 5.02 -1.03
N LEU A 152 -11.50 4.53 0.15
CA LEU A 152 -12.83 4.73 0.73
C LEU A 152 -13.13 6.24 0.87
N LEU A 153 -12.19 7.01 1.42
CA LEU A 153 -12.31 8.45 1.55
C LEU A 153 -12.45 9.15 0.18
N SER A 154 -11.69 8.74 -0.85
CA SER A 154 -11.84 9.29 -2.20
C SER A 154 -13.26 9.10 -2.74
N ILE A 155 -13.86 7.92 -2.52
CA ILE A 155 -15.23 7.61 -2.94
C ILE A 155 -16.23 8.47 -2.18
N LYS A 156 -16.12 8.55 -0.85
CA LYS A 156 -17.01 9.32 0.02
C LYS A 156 -16.97 10.81 -0.28
N TYR A 157 -15.78 11.37 -0.46
CA TYR A 157 -15.60 12.76 -0.84
C TYR A 157 -16.30 13.10 -2.15
N LYS A 158 -16.22 12.20 -3.15
CA LYS A 158 -16.92 12.41 -4.42
C LYS A 158 -18.43 12.34 -4.27
N LEU A 159 -18.95 11.36 -3.54
CA LEU A 159 -20.39 11.25 -3.28
C LEU A 159 -20.90 12.51 -2.56
N HIS A 160 -20.14 13.03 -1.60
CA HIS A 160 -20.43 14.30 -0.95
C HIS A 160 -20.45 15.46 -1.96
N LYS A 161 -19.44 15.57 -2.83
CA LYS A 161 -19.38 16.62 -3.86
C LYS A 161 -20.54 16.54 -4.86
N ILE A 162 -21.00 15.34 -5.24
CA ILE A 162 -22.15 15.16 -6.12
C ILE A 162 -23.46 15.55 -5.41
N LYS A 163 -23.65 15.09 -4.17
CA LYS A 163 -24.87 15.35 -3.39
C LYS A 163 -25.05 16.82 -3.01
N HIS A 164 -23.94 17.52 -2.77
CA HIS A 164 -23.92 18.92 -2.37
C HIS A 164 -23.48 19.87 -3.50
N ALA A 165 -23.59 19.43 -4.77
CA ALA A 165 -23.29 20.27 -5.92
C ALA A 165 -24.19 21.52 -5.99
N ASP A 166 -25.45 21.41 -5.53
CA ASP A 166 -26.46 22.48 -5.59
C ASP A 166 -26.76 23.16 -4.23
N SER A 167 -26.21 22.67 -3.11
CA SER A 167 -26.44 23.27 -1.79
C SER A 167 -25.14 23.30 -0.96
N SER A 168 -24.46 24.44 -0.99
CA SER A 168 -23.30 24.72 -0.15
C SER A 168 -23.74 24.91 1.31
N THR A 169 -23.11 24.19 2.24
CA THR A 169 -22.88 24.70 3.61
C THR A 169 -21.98 23.81 4.47
N ARG A 170 -21.85 22.50 4.22
CA ARG A 170 -21.03 21.62 5.07
C ARG A 170 -19.70 21.20 4.41
N PRO A 171 -18.54 21.49 5.03
CA PRO A 171 -17.26 20.97 4.56
C PRO A 171 -17.18 19.46 4.80
N PHE A 172 -16.61 18.71 3.83
CA PHE A 172 -16.37 17.28 4.00
C PHE A 172 -15.35 17.04 5.12
N LYS A 173 -15.77 16.31 6.15
CA LYS A 173 -14.90 15.90 7.26
C LYS A 173 -14.57 14.42 7.10
N PRO A 174 -13.33 14.05 6.74
CA PRO A 174 -12.99 12.66 6.48
C PRO A 174 -13.05 11.76 7.74
N GLU A 175 -12.92 12.35 8.94
CA GLU A 175 -13.01 11.63 10.21
C GLU A 175 -14.41 11.05 10.48
N ASP A 176 -15.46 11.66 9.92
CA ASP A 176 -16.84 11.19 10.07
C ASP A 176 -17.17 9.99 9.17
N HIS A 177 -16.24 9.64 8.26
CA HIS A 177 -16.46 8.65 7.20
C HIS A 177 -15.46 7.49 7.24
N LEU A 178 -14.47 7.54 8.14
CA LEU A 178 -13.43 6.53 8.24
C LEU A 178 -13.29 6.09 9.70
N HIS A 179 -13.56 4.81 9.93
CA HIS A 179 -13.30 4.14 11.19
C HIS A 179 -12.28 3.04 10.96
N ILE A 180 -11.20 3.07 11.74
CA ILE A 180 -10.18 2.04 11.72
C ILE A 180 -10.22 1.33 13.07
N ARG A 181 -10.32 0.01 13.04
CA ARG A 181 -10.28 -0.84 14.23
C ARG A 181 -9.02 -1.70 14.19
N PHE A 182 -8.63 -2.20 15.35
CA PHE A 182 -7.49 -3.09 15.48
C PHE A 182 -7.98 -4.46 15.96
N TYR A 183 -7.51 -5.52 15.31
CA TYR A 183 -7.75 -6.90 15.70
C TYR A 183 -6.40 -7.61 15.81
N PHE A 184 -6.08 -8.15 16.99
CA PHE A 184 -4.74 -8.66 17.31
C PHE A 184 -3.59 -7.69 16.94
N GLY A 185 -3.81 -6.38 17.15
CA GLY A 185 -2.81 -5.36 16.84
C GLY A 185 -2.70 -4.98 15.36
N LEU A 186 -3.38 -5.66 14.45
CA LEU A 186 -3.43 -5.32 13.03
C LEU A 186 -4.61 -4.40 12.72
N PRO A 187 -4.40 -3.30 11.97
CA PRO A 187 -5.47 -2.40 11.60
C PRO A 187 -6.36 -3.02 10.51
N TYR A 188 -7.63 -2.63 10.46
CA TYR A 188 -8.54 -2.87 9.34
C TYR A 188 -9.58 -1.75 9.25
N VAL A 189 -10.14 -1.55 8.05
CA VAL A 189 -11.20 -0.56 7.81
C VAL A 189 -12.54 -1.13 8.25
N ASP A 190 -13.25 -0.42 9.14
CA ASP A 190 -14.58 -0.84 9.62
C ASP A 190 -15.69 -0.35 8.68
N TYR A 191 -16.35 -1.29 8.03
CA TYR A 191 -17.47 -1.05 7.11
C TYR A 191 -18.85 -1.22 7.74
N SER A 192 -18.96 -1.48 9.05
CA SER A 192 -20.23 -1.83 9.71
C SER A 192 -21.33 -0.77 9.49
N HIS A 193 -20.97 0.51 9.54
CA HIS A 193 -21.91 1.62 9.32
C HIS A 193 -22.45 1.66 7.87
N GLU A 194 -21.63 1.27 6.88
CA GLU A 194 -22.06 1.19 5.48
C GLU A 194 -23.04 0.04 5.23
N ILE A 195 -22.83 -1.09 5.94
CA ILE A 195 -23.69 -2.26 5.83
C ILE A 195 -25.08 -1.93 6.39
N GLN A 196 -25.15 -1.24 7.53
CA GLN A 196 -26.42 -0.82 8.15
C GLN A 196 -27.22 0.13 7.26
N LEU A 197 -26.56 1.04 6.54
CA LEU A 197 -27.24 1.96 5.60
C LEU A 197 -27.80 1.27 4.34
N LYS A 198 -27.29 0.09 3.98
CA LYS A 198 -27.75 -0.68 2.81
C LYS A 198 -28.83 -1.69 3.11
N GLN A 199 -29.05 -2.06 4.38
CA GLN A 199 -30.15 -2.95 4.71
C GLN A 199 -31.49 -2.21 4.52
N PRO A 200 -32.42 -2.74 3.70
CA PRO A 200 -33.75 -2.15 3.60
C PRO A 200 -34.37 -2.15 4.99
N LYS A 201 -34.92 -1.01 5.42
CA LYS A 201 -35.76 -0.97 6.62
C LYS A 201 -36.89 -1.98 6.38
N GLN A 202 -36.83 -3.13 7.05
CA GLN A 202 -37.98 -4.02 7.15
C GLN A 202 -39.03 -3.22 7.93
N GLN A 203 -40.00 -2.69 7.19
CA GLN A 203 -41.25 -2.15 7.72
C GLN A 203 -42.27 -3.27 7.82
#